data_AF-A0A2M8Q7Y9-F1
#
_entry.id   AF-A0A2M8Q7Y9-F1
#
_cell.length_a   1.000
_cell.length_b   1.000
_cell.length_c   1.000
_cell.angle_alpha   90.00
_cell.angle_beta   90.00
_cell.angle_gamma   90.00
#
_symmetry.space_group_name_H-M   'P 1'
#
loop_
_entity.id
_entity.type
_entity.pdbx_description
1 polymer ?
#
loop_
_entity_poly.entity_id
_entity_poly.type
_entity_poly.pdbx_seq_one_letter_code
_entity_poly.pdbx_strand_id
1 'polypeptide(L)'
;DLQRQAEAAVRRRLAQLTCQGERACDDPAARTRRVDNAAAVVLDSATGEILTMVGSPDYFSAQIAGNVNAALVKRQPGSAIKPFTYAAALDPAWSRRAGRPPLTAASILADLPKTFTVKNADGSFAPYRPQNYDRMWHGPVSVRDALANSYNLPAVEVLERIGVETLRQLAGQAGI
;
A
#
# COMPACT_ATOMS: atom_id res chain seq x y z
N ASP A 1 1.35 23.55 16.50
CA ASP A 1 1.45 22.17 17.01
C ASP A 1 1.48 21.21 15.81
N LEU A 2 1.63 19.91 16.07
CA LEU A 2 1.68 18.87 15.04
C LEU A 2 0.39 18.79 14.22
N GLN A 3 -0.76 19.04 14.86
CA GLN A 3 -2.07 19.04 14.20
C GLN A 3 -2.11 20.09 13.07
N ARG A 4 -1.79 21.35 13.36
CA ARG A 4 -1.77 22.42 12.34
C ARG A 4 -0.76 22.14 11.21
N GLN A 5 0.38 21.52 11.52
CA GLN A 5 1.37 21.17 10.50
C GLN A 5 0.86 20.08 9.55
N ALA A 6 0.17 19.07 10.06
CA ALA A 6 -0.42 18.02 9.22
C ALA A 6 -1.56 18.57 8.34
N GLU A 7 -2.44 19.40 8.90
CA GLU A 7 -3.51 20.07 8.13
C GLU A 7 -2.93 20.90 6.99
N ALA A 8 -1.89 21.70 7.27
CA ALA A 8 -1.18 22.48 6.25
C ALA A 8 -0.49 21.57 5.21
N ALA A 9 0.10 20.45 5.62
CA ALA A 9 0.73 19.51 4.71
C ALA A 9 -0.29 18.83 3.78
N VAL A 10 -1.44 18.42 4.31
CA VAL A 10 -2.55 17.85 3.55
C VAL A 10 -3.05 18.85 2.51
N ARG A 11 -3.38 20.08 2.92
CA ARG A 11 -3.84 21.15 2.01
C ARG A 11 -2.81 21.47 0.93
N ARG A 12 -1.53 21.60 1.32
CA ARG A 12 -0.43 21.85 0.38
C ARG A 12 -0.29 20.71 -0.63
N ARG A 13 -0.41 19.46 -0.20
CA ARG A 13 -0.28 18.31 -1.10
C ARG A 13 -1.45 18.21 -2.08
N LEU A 14 -2.67 18.46 -1.63
CA LEU A 14 -3.83 18.52 -2.53
C LEU A 14 -3.67 19.62 -3.56
N ALA A 15 -3.28 20.83 -3.14
CA ALA A 15 -3.02 21.95 -4.04
C ALA A 15 -1.95 21.63 -5.10
N GLN A 16 -0.89 20.91 -4.72
CA GLN A 16 0.13 20.43 -5.66
C GLN A 16 -0.44 19.41 -6.66
N LEU A 17 -1.29 18.48 -6.21
CA LEU A 17 -1.85 17.42 -7.04
C LEU A 17 -2.94 17.92 -8.00
N THR A 18 -3.66 18.99 -7.63
CA THR A 18 -4.70 19.63 -8.46
C THR A 18 -4.19 20.85 -9.22
N CYS A 19 -2.92 21.22 -9.05
CA CYS A 19 -2.32 22.40 -9.65
C CYS A 19 -3.07 23.69 -9.33
N GLN A 20 -3.51 23.81 -8.08
CA GLN A 20 -4.04 25.04 -7.49
C GLN A 20 -2.90 25.81 -6.82
N GLY A 21 -2.56 27.00 -7.33
CA GLY A 21 -1.48 27.87 -6.83
C GLY A 21 -0.58 28.45 -7.93
N GLU A 22 0.46 29.20 -7.53
CA GLU A 22 1.31 29.99 -8.44
C GLU A 22 2.46 29.19 -9.11
N ARG A 23 2.72 27.95 -8.70
CA ARG A 23 3.82 27.15 -9.28
C ARG A 23 3.41 26.53 -10.61
N ALA A 24 4.33 26.59 -11.58
CA ALA A 24 4.23 25.87 -12.84
C ALA A 24 3.99 24.38 -12.57
N CYS A 25 3.01 23.82 -13.26
CA CYS A 25 2.67 22.40 -13.22
C CYS A 25 2.98 21.78 -14.58
N ASP A 26 3.79 20.73 -14.57
CA ASP A 26 4.20 20.02 -15.79
C ASP A 26 3.12 19.07 -16.33
N ASP A 27 2.00 18.92 -15.61
CA ASP A 27 0.93 17.97 -15.94
C ASP A 27 -0.43 18.68 -16.19
N PRO A 28 -0.82 18.86 -17.47
CA PRO A 28 -2.08 19.51 -17.84
C PRO A 28 -3.33 18.79 -17.31
N ALA A 29 -3.26 17.48 -17.08
CA ALA A 29 -4.40 16.69 -16.61
C ALA A 29 -4.63 16.82 -15.10
N ALA A 30 -3.68 17.39 -14.35
CA ALA A 30 -3.80 17.54 -12.89
C ALA A 30 -5.05 18.33 -12.46
N ARG A 31 -5.43 19.36 -13.23
CA ARG A 31 -6.59 20.21 -12.94
C ARG A 31 -7.94 19.51 -13.11
N THR A 32 -7.99 18.42 -13.87
CA THR A 32 -9.23 17.66 -14.13
C THR A 32 -9.37 16.43 -13.23
N ARG A 33 -8.35 16.12 -12.42
CA ARG A 33 -8.41 15.01 -11.46
C ARG A 33 -9.24 15.39 -10.24
N ARG A 34 -10.13 14.48 -9.82
CA ARG A 34 -10.89 14.59 -8.56
C ARG A 34 -10.05 14.15 -7.36
N VAL A 35 -8.97 14.90 -7.10
CA VAL A 35 -8.11 14.73 -5.92
C VAL A 35 -8.40 15.88 -4.97
N ASP A 36 -9.55 15.80 -4.30
CA ASP A 36 -10.15 16.88 -3.52
C ASP A 36 -10.22 16.57 -2.01
N ASN A 37 -9.84 15.36 -1.61
CA ASN A 37 -9.84 14.93 -0.21
C ASN A 37 -8.58 14.10 0.10
N ALA A 38 -8.16 14.12 1.37
CA ALA A 38 -7.04 13.37 1.90
C ALA A 38 -7.12 13.31 3.43
N ALA A 39 -6.49 12.27 3.99
CA ALA A 39 -6.35 12.09 5.43
C ALA A 39 -4.89 11.82 5.80
N ALA A 40 -4.54 12.12 7.05
CA ALA A 40 -3.23 11.84 7.62
C ALA A 40 -3.38 11.47 9.10
N VAL A 41 -2.64 10.44 9.53
CA VAL A 41 -2.54 10.06 10.93
C VAL A 41 -1.06 9.98 11.27
N VAL A 42 -0.68 10.55 12.41
CA VAL A 42 0.68 10.45 12.96
C VAL A 42 0.58 9.82 14.33
N LEU A 43 1.36 8.76 14.55
CA LEU A 43 1.36 7.95 15.76
C LEU A 43 2.75 7.98 16.40
N ASP A 44 2.81 7.89 17.72
CA ASP A 44 4.00 7.42 18.41
C ASP A 44 4.08 5.88 18.25
N SER A 45 5.16 5.38 17.67
CA SER A 45 5.30 3.94 17.39
C SER A 45 5.58 3.08 18.62
N ALA A 46 6.04 3.67 19.73
CA ALA A 46 6.34 2.95 20.96
C ALA A 46 5.11 2.88 21.89
N THR A 47 4.35 3.96 22.00
CA THR A 47 3.16 4.04 22.88
C THR A 47 1.85 3.74 22.14
N GLY A 48 1.82 3.94 20.82
CA GLY A 48 0.60 3.87 20.02
C GLY A 48 -0.29 5.12 20.11
N GLU A 49 0.17 6.18 20.78
CA GLU A 49 -0.58 7.42 20.93
C GLU A 49 -0.80 8.12 19.58
N ILE A 50 -2.02 8.63 19.38
CA ILE A 50 -2.36 9.46 18.22
C ILE A 50 -1.89 10.88 18.50
N LEU A 51 -0.81 11.29 17.84
CA LEU A 51 -0.26 12.64 17.94
C LEU A 51 -1.04 13.64 17.10
N THR A 52 -1.55 13.18 15.95
CA THR A 52 -2.31 13.99 14.99
C THR A 52 -3.26 13.11 14.19
N MET A 53 -4.47 13.61 13.93
CA MET A 53 -5.41 13.00 12.99
C MET A 53 -6.10 14.08 12.16
N VAL A 54 -5.92 14.00 10.84
CA VAL A 54 -6.60 14.84 9.85
C VAL A 54 -7.50 13.92 9.03
N GLY A 55 -8.82 14.10 9.14
CA GLY A 55 -9.78 13.29 8.41
C GLY A 55 -10.16 13.83 7.03
N SER A 56 -9.96 15.12 6.81
CA SER A 56 -10.30 15.86 5.59
C SER A 56 -9.51 17.18 5.56
N PRO A 57 -9.21 17.78 4.38
CA PRO A 57 -8.56 19.09 4.30
C PRO A 57 -9.43 20.25 4.81
N ASP A 58 -10.76 20.11 4.77
CA ASP A 58 -11.73 21.10 5.23
C ASP A 58 -12.98 20.40 5.75
N TYR A 59 -13.27 20.57 7.04
CA TYR A 59 -14.42 19.93 7.70
C TYR A 59 -15.77 20.47 7.18
N PHE A 60 -15.83 21.76 6.84
CA PHE A 60 -17.08 22.45 6.50
C PHE A 60 -17.43 22.39 5.01
N SER A 61 -16.54 21.87 4.16
CA SER A 61 -16.77 21.77 2.73
C SER A 61 -17.71 20.60 2.40
N ALA A 62 -18.97 20.91 2.12
CA ALA A 62 -19.95 19.91 1.65
C ALA A 62 -19.55 19.29 0.28
N GLN A 63 -18.80 20.03 -0.55
CA GLN A 63 -18.41 19.58 -1.90
C GLN A 63 -17.52 18.33 -1.86
N ILE A 64 -16.70 18.17 -0.83
CA ILE A 64 -15.76 17.05 -0.68
C ILE A 64 -16.20 16.06 0.40
N ALA A 65 -17.44 16.20 0.90
CA ALA A 65 -17.91 15.52 2.11
C ALA A 65 -16.95 15.71 3.30
N GLY A 66 -16.59 16.96 3.58
CA GLY A 66 -15.53 17.33 4.51
C GLY A 66 -15.68 16.84 5.95
N ASN A 67 -16.92 16.58 6.37
CA ASN A 67 -17.25 16.02 7.67
C ASN A 67 -17.05 14.49 7.75
N VAL A 68 -16.68 13.82 6.66
CA VAL A 68 -16.29 12.41 6.64
C VAL A 68 -14.81 12.29 7.00
N ASN A 69 -14.52 11.58 8.09
CA ASN A 69 -13.14 11.28 8.47
C ASN A 69 -12.57 10.15 7.59
N ALA A 70 -11.87 10.51 6.51
CA ALA A 70 -11.29 9.56 5.57
C ALA A 70 -10.19 8.67 6.18
N ALA A 71 -9.64 9.01 7.35
CA ALA A 71 -8.70 8.15 8.07
C ALA A 71 -9.35 6.86 8.61
N LEU A 72 -10.67 6.85 8.79
CA LEU A 72 -11.44 5.72 9.30
C LEU A 72 -12.21 4.96 8.21
N VAL A 73 -12.16 5.45 6.97
CA VAL A 73 -12.89 4.85 5.85
C VAL A 73 -12.04 3.74 5.22
N LYS A 74 -12.65 2.56 5.04
CA LYS A 74 -11.98 1.41 4.40
C LYS A 74 -11.59 1.75 2.96
N ARG A 75 -10.32 1.54 2.64
CA ARG A 75 -9.73 1.66 1.30
C ARG A 75 -8.83 0.46 1.06
N GLN A 76 -8.59 0.13 -0.21
CA GLN A 76 -7.59 -0.87 -0.54
C GLN A 76 -6.20 -0.32 -0.16
N PRO A 77 -5.37 -1.07 0.57
CA PRO A 77 -4.07 -0.60 1.04
C PRO A 77 -3.03 -0.47 -0.08
N GLY A 78 -3.26 -1.11 -1.24
CA GLY A 78 -2.28 -1.18 -2.31
C GLY A 78 -0.97 -1.83 -1.84
N SER A 79 0.17 -1.33 -2.33
CA SER A 79 1.50 -1.86 -1.97
C SER A 79 1.84 -1.77 -0.47
N ALA A 80 1.10 -1.00 0.33
CA ALA A 80 1.29 -0.95 1.79
C ALA A 80 1.01 -2.29 2.48
N ILE A 81 0.35 -3.25 1.82
CA ILE A 81 0.16 -4.61 2.36
C ILE A 81 1.41 -5.49 2.23
N LYS A 82 2.30 -5.18 1.28
CA LYS A 82 3.46 -6.04 0.95
C LYS A 82 4.36 -6.33 2.16
N PRO A 83 4.70 -5.36 3.04
CA PRO A 83 5.49 -5.65 4.23
C PRO A 83 4.97 -6.84 5.04
N PHE A 84 3.65 -7.01 5.18
CA PHE A 84 3.06 -8.17 5.86
C PHE A 84 3.23 -9.48 5.08
N THR A 85 3.06 -9.42 3.75
CA THR A 85 3.34 -10.57 2.87
C THR A 85 4.79 -11.05 3.01
N TYR A 86 5.76 -10.13 3.01
CA TYR A 86 7.17 -10.48 3.20
C TYR A 86 7.48 -10.90 4.63
N ALA A 87 6.90 -10.26 5.65
CA ALA A 87 7.09 -10.63 7.04
C ALA A 87 6.68 -12.10 7.30
N ALA A 88 5.54 -12.54 6.78
CA ALA A 88 5.11 -13.94 6.89
C ALA A 88 6.10 -14.92 6.22
N ALA A 89 6.69 -14.53 5.08
CA ALA A 89 7.63 -15.37 4.35
C ALA A 89 9.04 -15.39 4.96
N LEU A 90 9.41 -14.34 5.70
CA LEU A 90 10.69 -14.24 6.41
C LEU A 90 10.62 -14.91 7.80
N ASP A 91 9.44 -14.94 8.41
CA ASP A 91 9.23 -15.56 9.72
C ASP A 91 9.22 -17.10 9.63
N PRO A 92 10.09 -17.80 10.39
CA PRO A 92 10.16 -19.26 10.37
C PRO A 92 8.91 -19.98 10.88
N ALA A 93 8.14 -19.40 11.79
CA ALA A 93 6.90 -20.01 12.28
C ALA A 93 5.78 -19.88 11.24
N TRP A 94 5.61 -18.70 10.64
CA TRP A 94 4.63 -18.47 9.58
C TRP A 94 4.94 -19.25 8.31
N SER A 95 6.20 -19.27 7.88
CA SER A 95 6.63 -20.05 6.73
C SER A 95 6.37 -21.55 6.93
N ARG A 96 6.69 -22.08 8.11
CA ARG A 96 6.38 -23.49 8.45
C ARG A 96 4.88 -23.77 8.46
N ARG A 97 4.05 -22.85 8.99
CA ARG A 97 2.58 -22.98 8.96
C ARG A 97 2.05 -23.02 7.51
N ALA A 98 2.69 -22.28 6.60
CA ALA A 98 2.41 -22.32 5.17
C ALA A 98 3.05 -23.52 4.43
N GLY A 99 3.74 -24.43 5.13
CA GLY A 99 4.40 -25.59 4.53
C GLY A 99 5.61 -25.24 3.65
N ARG A 100 6.26 -24.10 3.89
CA ARG A 100 7.41 -23.61 3.10
C ARG A 100 8.61 -23.33 4.00
N PRO A 101 9.85 -23.46 3.49
CA PRO A 101 11.01 -22.97 4.21
C PRO A 101 10.97 -21.43 4.27
N PRO A 102 11.45 -20.82 5.37
CA PRO A 102 11.55 -19.36 5.46
C PRO A 102 12.47 -18.81 4.38
N LEU A 103 12.09 -17.66 3.84
CA LEU A 103 12.97 -16.83 3.04
C LEU A 103 13.94 -16.08 3.93
N THR A 104 15.03 -15.61 3.34
CA THR A 104 15.95 -14.65 3.94
C THR A 104 15.96 -13.39 3.09
N ALA A 105 16.52 -12.29 3.62
CA ALA A 105 16.74 -11.07 2.85
C ALA A 105 17.62 -11.28 1.59
N ALA A 106 18.39 -12.39 1.52
CA ALA A 106 19.22 -12.74 0.36
C ALA A 106 18.60 -13.81 -0.55
N SER A 107 17.44 -14.37 -0.19
CA SER A 107 16.72 -15.30 -1.06
C SER A 107 16.37 -14.60 -2.36
N ILE A 108 16.48 -15.33 -3.48
CA ILE A 108 16.22 -14.81 -4.81
C ILE A 108 14.77 -15.13 -5.21
N LEU A 109 14.08 -14.13 -5.74
CA LEU A 109 12.74 -14.20 -6.31
C LEU A 109 12.81 -13.91 -7.81
N ALA A 110 11.91 -14.51 -8.58
CA ALA A 110 11.83 -14.26 -10.01
C ALA A 110 10.97 -13.03 -10.31
N ASP A 111 11.56 -11.95 -10.81
CA ASP A 111 10.85 -10.84 -11.45
C ASP A 111 10.83 -11.04 -12.98
N LEU A 112 10.15 -12.10 -13.40
CA LEU A 112 10.02 -12.56 -14.79
C LEU A 112 8.54 -12.66 -15.18
N PRO A 113 8.20 -12.56 -16.48
CA PRO A 113 6.80 -12.66 -16.90
C PRO A 113 6.16 -13.95 -16.40
N LYS A 114 5.13 -13.83 -15.57
CA LYS A 114 4.42 -14.96 -14.96
C LYS A 114 2.92 -14.70 -14.97
N THR A 115 2.15 -15.74 -15.28
CA THR A 115 0.70 -15.73 -15.12
C THR A 115 0.37 -16.51 -13.86
N PHE A 116 -0.37 -15.88 -12.95
CA PHE A 116 -0.92 -16.50 -11.76
C PHE A 116 -2.38 -16.88 -12.02
N THR A 117 -2.89 -17.88 -11.30
CA THR A 117 -4.31 -18.24 -11.34
C THR A 117 -4.96 -17.76 -10.05
N VAL A 118 -5.88 -16.81 -10.13
CA VAL A 118 -6.57 -16.25 -8.97
C VAL A 118 -8.03 -16.69 -8.95
N LYS A 119 -8.57 -16.90 -7.74
CA LYS A 119 -9.98 -17.20 -7.53
C LYS A 119 -10.75 -15.89 -7.36
N ASN A 120 -11.75 -15.67 -8.21
CA ASN A 120 -12.67 -14.55 -8.13
C ASN A 120 -13.69 -14.72 -7.00
N ALA A 121 -14.39 -13.64 -6.65
CA ALA A 121 -15.41 -13.64 -5.61
C ALA A 121 -16.60 -14.59 -5.92
N ASP A 122 -16.90 -14.80 -7.20
CA ASP A 122 -17.93 -15.73 -7.67
C ASP A 122 -17.47 -17.20 -7.68
N GLY A 123 -16.23 -17.47 -7.26
CA GLY A 123 -15.64 -18.80 -7.21
C GLY A 123 -14.97 -19.26 -8.52
N SER A 124 -15.07 -18.49 -9.60
CA SER A 124 -14.37 -18.77 -10.86
C SER A 124 -12.86 -18.54 -10.73
N PHE A 125 -12.07 -19.13 -11.63
CA PHE A 125 -10.64 -18.89 -11.72
C PHE A 125 -10.31 -18.05 -12.95
N ALA A 126 -9.45 -17.04 -12.77
CA ALA A 126 -9.02 -16.17 -13.84
C ALA A 126 -7.48 -16.03 -13.89
N PRO A 127 -6.90 -15.86 -15.09
CA PRO A 127 -5.49 -15.53 -15.21
C PRO A 127 -5.23 -14.11 -14.71
N TYR A 128 -4.19 -13.95 -13.90
CA TYR A 128 -3.70 -12.67 -13.40
C TYR A 128 -2.24 -12.48 -13.82
N ARG A 129 -1.97 -11.37 -14.53
CA ARG A 129 -0.65 -11.02 -15.06
C ARG A 129 -0.21 -9.66 -14.49
N PRO A 130 0.38 -9.64 -13.27
CA PRO A 130 0.84 -8.40 -12.67
C PRO A 130 1.97 -7.78 -13.50
N GLN A 131 2.07 -6.46 -13.48
CA GLN A 131 3.18 -5.68 -14.04
C GLN A 131 3.79 -4.81 -12.96
N ASN A 132 5.11 -4.61 -13.01
CA ASN A 132 5.77 -3.62 -12.16
C ASN A 132 5.34 -2.20 -12.56
N TYR A 133 5.48 -1.25 -11.62
CA TYR A 133 5.05 0.14 -11.83
C TYR A 133 5.83 0.82 -12.98
N ASP A 134 7.06 0.39 -13.21
CA ASP A 134 7.95 0.84 -14.28
C ASP A 134 7.77 0.08 -15.60
N ARG A 135 6.89 -0.93 -15.61
CA ARG A 135 6.65 -1.81 -16.76
C ARG A 135 7.94 -2.49 -17.24
N MET A 136 8.83 -2.86 -16.32
CA MET A 136 10.04 -3.62 -16.59
C MET A 136 10.06 -4.94 -15.80
N TRP A 137 10.96 -5.83 -16.21
CA TRP A 137 11.24 -7.13 -15.61
C TRP A 137 12.70 -7.11 -15.23
N HIS A 138 13.00 -7.20 -13.93
CA HIS A 138 14.35 -7.07 -13.41
C HIS A 138 15.08 -8.41 -13.32
N GLY A 139 14.42 -9.51 -13.70
CA GLY A 139 15.00 -10.85 -13.63
C GLY A 139 15.10 -11.35 -12.18
N PRO A 140 16.13 -12.12 -11.84
CA PRO A 140 16.34 -12.57 -10.47
C PRO A 140 16.67 -11.39 -9.56
N VAL A 141 15.85 -11.16 -8.53
CA VAL A 141 16.06 -10.09 -7.54
C VAL A 141 16.06 -10.67 -6.13
N SER A 142 16.82 -10.07 -5.22
CA SER A 142 16.78 -10.51 -3.82
C SER A 142 15.48 -10.08 -3.15
N VAL A 143 15.08 -10.76 -2.07
CA VAL A 143 13.90 -10.39 -1.27
C VAL A 143 14.00 -8.94 -0.76
N ARG A 144 15.19 -8.50 -0.31
CA ARG A 144 15.39 -7.12 0.16
C ARG A 144 15.20 -6.10 -0.97
N ASP A 145 15.71 -6.39 -2.17
CA ASP A 145 15.59 -5.47 -3.31
C ASP A 145 14.15 -5.42 -3.82
N ALA A 146 13.48 -6.58 -3.88
CA ALA A 146 12.09 -6.67 -4.29
C ALA A 146 11.15 -5.88 -3.37
N LEU A 147 11.34 -5.97 -2.05
CA LEU A 147 10.57 -5.20 -1.08
C LEU A 147 10.94 -3.70 -1.13
N ALA A 148 12.23 -3.36 -1.20
CA ALA A 148 12.71 -1.97 -1.24
C ALA A 148 12.18 -1.20 -2.45
N ASN A 149 12.13 -1.84 -3.62
CA ASN A 149 11.59 -1.25 -4.85
C ASN A 149 10.09 -1.47 -5.03
N SER A 150 9.44 -2.16 -4.09
CA SER A 150 8.02 -2.50 -4.16
C SER A 150 7.64 -3.17 -5.49
N TYR A 151 8.44 -4.12 -5.97
CA TYR A 151 8.10 -4.86 -7.20
C TYR A 151 6.83 -5.68 -6.99
N ASN A 152 6.00 -5.75 -8.04
CA ASN A 152 4.68 -6.36 -8.00
C ASN A 152 4.76 -7.87 -8.23
N LEU A 153 5.51 -8.32 -9.23
CA LEU A 153 5.59 -9.75 -9.54
C LEU A 153 6.21 -10.56 -8.39
N PRO A 154 7.35 -10.16 -7.80
CA PRO A 154 7.90 -10.86 -6.64
C PRO A 154 6.95 -10.86 -5.44
N ALA A 155 6.21 -9.78 -5.20
CA ALA A 155 5.27 -9.72 -4.09
C ALA A 155 4.09 -10.69 -4.27
N VAL A 156 3.59 -10.86 -5.50
CA VAL A 156 2.55 -11.84 -5.81
C VAL A 156 3.10 -13.27 -5.71
N GLU A 157 4.35 -13.51 -6.11
CA GLU A 157 5.02 -14.80 -5.91
C GLU A 157 5.19 -15.15 -4.43
N VAL A 158 5.58 -14.18 -3.59
CA VAL A 158 5.66 -14.40 -2.14
C VAL A 158 4.28 -14.67 -1.57
N LEU A 159 3.23 -13.98 -2.02
CA LEU A 159 1.85 -14.26 -1.60
C LEU A 159 1.40 -15.66 -1.99
N GLU A 160 1.67 -16.09 -3.23
CA GLU A 160 1.40 -17.45 -3.71
C GLU A 160 2.14 -18.49 -2.86
N ARG A 161 3.38 -18.19 -2.45
CA ARG A 161 4.19 -19.06 -1.58
C ARG A 161 3.56 -19.24 -0.19
N ILE A 162 3.14 -18.16 0.48
CA ILE A 162 2.62 -18.21 1.86
C ILE A 162 1.12 -18.51 1.94
N GLY A 163 0.37 -18.23 0.87
CA GLY A 163 -1.08 -18.29 0.82
C GLY A 163 -1.79 -17.06 1.40
N VAL A 164 -2.96 -16.75 0.84
CA VAL A 164 -3.80 -15.60 1.25
C VAL A 164 -4.24 -15.70 2.71
N GLU A 165 -4.54 -16.90 3.19
CA GLU A 165 -4.99 -17.11 4.57
C GLU A 165 -3.88 -16.79 5.59
N THR A 166 -2.62 -17.12 5.28
CA THR A 166 -1.47 -16.74 6.11
C THR A 166 -1.33 -15.22 6.21
N LEU A 167 -1.42 -14.51 5.08
CA LEU A 167 -1.41 -13.06 5.07
C LEU A 167 -2.57 -12.51 5.91
N ARG A 168 -3.78 -13.04 5.74
CA ARG A 168 -4.98 -12.60 6.46
C ARG A 168 -4.81 -12.75 7.98
N GLN A 169 -4.25 -13.87 8.43
CA GLN A 169 -4.04 -14.11 9.86
C GLN A 169 -2.96 -13.19 10.43
N LEU A 170 -1.83 -13.02 9.75
CA LEU A 170 -0.77 -12.11 10.21
C LEU A 170 -1.24 -10.66 10.21
N ALA A 171 -1.93 -10.21 9.15
CA ALA A 171 -2.50 -8.87 9.08
C ALA A 171 -3.51 -8.63 10.21
N GLY A 172 -4.38 -9.61 10.49
CA GLY A 172 -5.32 -9.54 11.62
C GLY A 172 -4.63 -9.46 12.98
N GLN A 173 -3.53 -10.19 13.19
CA GLN A 173 -2.71 -10.06 14.41
C GLN A 173 -2.04 -8.69 14.53
N ALA A 174 -1.78 -8.03 13.41
CA ALA A 174 -1.26 -6.66 13.37
C ALA A 174 -2.36 -5.58 13.45
N GLY A 175 -3.64 -5.96 13.59
CA GLY A 175 -4.77 -5.03 13.73
C GLY A 175 -5.36 -4.52 12.41
N ILE A 176 -5.17 -5.23 11.29
CA ILE A 176 -5.70 -4.90 9.96
C ILE A 176 -6.90 -5.78 9.59
#